data_AF-A0A7C3B2P9-F1
#
_entry.id   AF-A0A7C3B2P9-F1
#
_cell.length_a   1.000
_cell.length_b   1.000
_cell.length_c   1.000
_cell.angle_alpha   90.00
_cell.angle_beta   90.00
_cell.angle_gamma   90.00
#
_symmetry.space_group_name_H-M   'P 1'
#
loop_
_entity.id
_entity.type
_entity.pdbx_description
1 polymer ?
#
loop_
_entity_poly.entity_id
_entity_poly.type
_entity_poly.pdbx_seq_one_letter_code
_entity_poly.pdbx_strand_id
1 'polypeptide(L)' 'MNKIVVMIIDEEAFFRAGVRQVLAEQPDFEVLDCDPTDGTLEMIDNH' A
#
# COMPACT_ATOMS: atom_id res chain seq x y z
N MET A 1 -11.29 -12.48 9.77
CA MET A 1 -10.89 -11.19 10.35
C MET A 1 -10.72 -10.24 9.20
N ASN A 2 -11.46 -9.12 9.16
CA ASN A 2 -11.32 -8.14 8.08
C ASN A 2 -10.07 -7.33 8.37
N LYS A 3 -8.98 -7.59 7.63
CA LYS A 3 -7.78 -6.74 7.69
C LYS A 3 -8.09 -5.40 7.04
N ILE A 4 -7.42 -4.34 7.48
CA ILE A 4 -7.48 -3.03 6.86
C ILE A 4 -6.44 -3.01 5.75
N VAL A 5 -6.90 -2.91 4.50
CA VAL A 5 -6.01 -2.78 3.35
C VAL A 5 -5.51 -1.33 3.27
N VAL A 6 -4.19 -1.15 3.20
CA VAL A 6 -3.54 0.15 3.06
C VAL A 6 -2.69 0.14 1.81
N MET A 7 -3.04 0.98 0.83
CA MET A 7 -2.27 1.15 -0.40
C MET A 7 -1.35 2.37 -0.28
N ILE A 8 -0.06 2.17 -0.52
CA ILE A 8 0.95 3.23 -0.58
C ILE A 8 1.24 3.51 -2.06
N ILE A 9 0.84 4.70 -2.52
CA ILE A 9 0.98 5.11 -3.92
C ILE A 9 1.95 6.29 -3.98
N ASP A 10 3.12 6.05 -4.54
CA ASP A 10 4.16 7.06 -4.73
C ASP A 10 5.10 6.60 -5.86
N GLU A 11 5.74 7.50 -6.59
CA GLU A 11 6.71 7.13 -7.64
C GLU A 11 8.04 6.63 -7.05
N GLU A 12 8.42 7.12 -5.86
CA GLU A 12 9.70 6.83 -5.24
C GLU A 12 9.68 5.52 -4.44
N ALA A 13 10.33 4.48 -4.96
CA ALA A 13 10.37 3.15 -4.32
C ALA A 13 10.95 3.15 -2.90
N PHE A 14 11.96 3.99 -2.63
CA PHE A 14 12.56 4.11 -1.30
C PHE A 14 11.61 4.76 -0.29
N PHE A 15 10.84 5.75 -0.72
CA PHE A 15 9.83 6.37 0.13
C PHE A 15 8.75 5.35 0.50
N ARG A 16 8.23 4.60 -0.49
CA ARG A 16 7.23 3.54 -0.24
C ARG A 16 7.74 2.48 0.75
N ALA A 17 8.98 2.02 0.58
CA ALA A 17 9.59 1.04 1.48
C ALA A 17 9.68 1.55 2.93
N GLY A 18 10.04 2.82 3.12
CA GLY A 18 10.08 3.45 4.44
C GLY A 18 8.71 3.52 5.11
N VAL A 19 7.69 3.95 4.37
CA VAL A 19 6.29 4.00 4.87
C VAL A 19 5.78 2.61 5.19
N ARG A 20 6.02 1.62 4.32
CA ARG A 20 5.65 0.22 4.53
C ARG A 20 6.23 -0.34 5.83
N GLN A 21 7.51 -0.06 6.10
CA GLN A 21 8.18 -0.52 7.30
C GLN A 21 7.50 -0.02 8.58
N VAL A 22 7.11 1.26 8.61
CA VAL A 22 6.40 1.86 9.77
C VAL A 22 5.00 1.26 9.92
N LEU A 23 4.28 1.07 8.81
CA LEU A 23 2.90 0.56 8.84
C LEU A 23 2.80 -0.94 9.14
N ALA A 24 3.82 -1.72 8.79
CA ALA A 24 3.86 -3.17 9.05
C ALA A 24 3.85 -3.52 10.55
N GLU A 25 4.12 -2.56 11.43
CA GLU A 25 4.01 -2.72 12.89
C GLU A 25 2.54 -2.86 13.35
N GLN A 26 1.57 -2.46 12.52
CA GLN A 26 0.15 -2.59 12.83
C GLN A 26 -0.37 -3.97 12.44
N PRO A 27 -0.80 -4.81 13.42
CA PRO A 27 -1.11 -6.22 13.17
C PRO A 27 -2.34 -6.43 12.28
N ASP A 28 -3.23 -5.43 12.21
CA ASP A 28 -4.47 -5.49 11.45
C ASP A 28 -4.33 -4.95 10.02
N PHE A 29 -3.14 -4.47 9.64
CA PHE A 29 -2.89 -3.88 8.33
C PHE A 29 -2.40 -4.90 7.31
N GLU A 30 -2.93 -4.78 6.10
CA GLU A 30 -2.41 -5.40 4.89
C GLU A 30 -1.89 -4.29 3.97
N VAL A 31 -0.57 -4.16 3.88
CA VAL A 31 0.09 -3.06 3.18
C VAL A 31 0.48 -3.46 1.75
N LEU A 32 0.02 -2.67 0.78
CA LEU A 32 0.29 -2.83 -0.64
C LEU A 32 1.16 -1.65 -1.12
N ASP A 33 2.21 -1.94 -1.87
CA ASP A 33 3.01 -0.91 -2.55
C ASP A 33 2.52 -0.80 -3.98
N CYS A 34 2.29 0.43 -4.44
CA CYS A 34 1.72 0.69 -5.75
C CYS A 34 2.54 1.75 -6.48
N ASP A 35 2.85 1.48 -7.75
CA ASP A 35 3.41 2.48 -8.66
C ASP A 35 2.26 3.27 -9.29
N PRO A 36 2.25 4.62 -9.23
CA PRO A 36 1.17 5.42 -9.81
C PRO A 36 0.96 5.20 -11.30
N THR A 37 1.94 4.65 -12.03
CA THR A 37 1.87 4.39 -13.47
C THR A 37 1.25 3.04 -13.84
N ASP A 38 1.16 2.10 -12.89
CA ASP A 38 0.71 0.72 -13.14
C ASP A 38 -0.82 0.55 -13.10
N GLY A 39 -1.59 1.61 -13.36
CA GLY A 39 -3.05 1.55 -13.30
C GLY A 39 -3.58 1.36 -11.86
N THR A 40 -2.82 1.78 -10.86
CA THR A 40 -3.12 1.61 -9.43
C THR A 40 -4.53 2.04 -9.02
N LEU A 41 -5.11 3.06 -9.68
CA LEU A 41 -6.48 3.49 -9.41
C LEU A 41 -7.53 2.42 -9.75
N GLU A 42 -7.27 1.58 -10.75
CA GLU A 42 -8.14 0.47 -11.16
C GLU A 42 -8.15 -0.67 -10.12
N MET A 43 -7.15 -0.71 -9.23
CA MET A 43 -7.10 -1.70 -8.15
C MET A 43 -8.01 -1.35 -6.98
N ILE A 44 -8.34 -0.06 -6.80
CA ILE A 44 -9.17 0.43 -5.68
C ILE A 44 -10.61 -0.10 -5.78
N ASP A 45 -11.14 -0.23 -7.00
CA ASP A 45 -12.52 -0.72 -7.22
C ASP A 45 -12.67 -2.24 -7.01
N ASN A 46 -11.55 -2.97 -6.83
CA ASN A 46 -11.50 -4.43 -6.81
C ASN A 46 -11.08 -5.05 -5.46
N HIS A 47 -10.96 -4.26 -4.39
CA HIS A 47 -10.62 -4.70 -3.02
C HIS A 47 -11.65 -4.20 -2.01
#